data_AF-R0HD63-F1
#
_entry.id   AF-R0HD63-F1
#
_cell.length_a   1.000
_cell.length_b   1.000
_cell.length_c   1.000
_cell.angle_alpha   90.00
_cell.angle_beta   90.00
_cell.angle_gamma   90.00
#
_symmetry.space_group_name_H-M   'P 1'
#
loop_
_entity.id
_entity.type
_entity.pdbx_description
1 polymer ?
#
loop_
_entity_poly.entity_id
_entity_poly.type
_entity_poly.pdbx_seq_one_letter_code
_entity_poly.pdbx_strand_id
1 'polypeptide(L)'
;QSHQLPNTEAMEAPRGNLRAVALIAGDNNVRGCLQFLQDISGTTHVTGKISGLSPGFHGFHIHSFGDTTNGCNSTGPHFNPLNRVHGPPNEDERHAGDLGNILAGPDGVAEISIKDKQIPLSGQYSILGRAVVVHADRDDLGKGGHKLSKSTGNAGSRVGCGIIGLQSSADAKL
;
A
#
# COMPACT_ATOMS: atom_id res chain seq x y z
N GLN A 1 -52.77 9.43 -0.43
CA GLN A 1 -51.96 8.65 -1.40
C GLN A 1 -50.51 8.88 -1.05
N SER A 2 -49.88 7.90 -0.41
CA SER A 2 -48.49 7.92 0.03
C SER A 2 -47.56 7.89 -1.19
N HIS A 3 -46.76 8.94 -1.38
CA HIS A 3 -45.63 8.91 -2.31
C HIS A 3 -44.54 8.02 -1.73
N GLN A 4 -44.32 6.88 -2.37
CA GLN A 4 -43.26 5.94 -2.06
C GLN A 4 -42.07 6.28 -2.96
N LEU A 5 -40.95 6.68 -2.36
CA LEU A 5 -39.69 6.89 -3.07
C LEU A 5 -39.15 5.54 -3.57
N PRO A 6 -38.54 5.47 -4.76
CA PRO A 6 -37.97 4.23 -5.26
C PRO A 6 -36.74 3.84 -4.41
N ASN A 7 -36.70 2.57 -4.01
CA ASN A 7 -35.54 1.95 -3.36
C ASN A 7 -34.30 2.14 -4.22
N THR A 8 -33.32 2.88 -3.71
CA THR A 8 -31.96 2.87 -4.26
C THR A 8 -31.28 1.59 -3.81
N GLU A 9 -31.50 0.50 -4.55
CA GLU A 9 -30.56 -0.62 -4.52
C GLU A 9 -29.23 -0.08 -5.04
N ALA A 10 -28.27 0.07 -4.15
CA ALA A 10 -26.89 0.36 -4.51
C ALA A 10 -26.46 -0.71 -5.52
N MET A 11 -26.11 -0.30 -6.73
CA MET A 11 -25.58 -1.20 -7.74
C MET A 11 -24.29 -1.82 -7.18
N GLU A 12 -24.36 -3.07 -6.69
CA GLU A 12 -23.16 -3.85 -6.40
C GLU A 12 -22.38 -3.98 -7.70
N ALA A 13 -21.20 -3.37 -7.73
CA ALA A 13 -20.26 -3.54 -8.82
C ALA A 13 -19.95 -5.05 -8.99
N PRO A 14 -19.75 -5.55 -10.23
CA PRO A 14 -19.53 -6.96 -10.47
C PRO A 14 -18.33 -7.46 -9.64
N ARG A 15 -18.47 -8.62 -8.97
CA ARG A 15 -17.40 -9.32 -8.25
C ARG A 15 -16.37 -9.92 -9.23
N GLY A 16 -15.69 -9.05 -9.98
CA GLY A 16 -14.50 -9.38 -10.74
C GLY A 16 -13.25 -9.13 -9.90
N ASN A 17 -12.16 -9.84 -10.20
CA ASN A 17 -10.88 -9.54 -9.55
C ASN A 17 -10.45 -8.13 -9.94
N LEU A 18 -10.41 -7.20 -8.99
CA LEU A 18 -9.88 -5.86 -9.22
C LEU A 18 -8.36 -5.93 -9.30
N ARG A 19 -7.78 -5.16 -10.23
CA ARG A 19 -6.34 -5.10 -10.44
C ARG A 19 -5.87 -3.67 -10.33
N ALA A 20 -4.71 -3.47 -9.74
CA ALA A 20 -4.02 -2.19 -9.72
C ALA A 20 -2.52 -2.37 -9.90
N VAL A 21 -1.85 -1.30 -10.28
CA VAL A 21 -0.41 -1.25 -10.48
C VAL A 21 0.16 -0.01 -9.82
N ALA A 22 1.35 -0.13 -9.25
CA ALA A 22 2.15 1.00 -8.82
C ALA A 22 3.57 0.88 -9.39
N LEU A 23 4.00 1.91 -10.11
CA LEU A 23 5.40 2.06 -10.52
C LEU A 23 6.14 2.81 -9.42
N ILE A 24 7.11 2.15 -8.80
CA ILE A 24 7.95 2.74 -7.76
C ILE A 24 9.08 3.48 -8.44
N ALA A 25 9.26 4.74 -8.07
CA ALA A 25 10.41 5.55 -8.42
C ALA A 25 10.94 6.25 -7.16
N GLY A 26 12.24 6.46 -7.11
CA GLY A 26 12.90 7.09 -5.98
C GLY A 26 14.33 7.52 -6.31
N ASP A 27 15.02 8.03 -5.29
CA ASP A 27 16.40 8.46 -5.41
C ASP A 27 17.33 7.26 -5.62
N ASN A 28 18.58 7.51 -6.02
CA ASN A 28 19.62 6.48 -6.18
C ASN A 28 19.20 5.29 -7.06
N ASN A 29 18.39 5.55 -8.11
CA ASN A 29 17.90 4.54 -9.05
C ASN A 29 16.99 3.48 -8.40
N VAL A 30 16.36 3.78 -7.26
CA VAL A 30 15.29 2.96 -6.70
C VAL A 30 14.13 2.92 -7.69
N ARG A 31 13.79 1.71 -8.14
CA ARG A 31 12.71 1.50 -9.11
C ARG A 31 12.06 0.14 -8.96
N GLY A 32 10.78 0.06 -9.26
CA GLY A 32 10.05 -1.20 -9.18
C GLY A 32 8.67 -1.15 -9.81
N CYS A 33 8.04 -2.31 -9.89
CA CYS A 33 6.65 -2.45 -10.31
C CYS A 33 5.95 -3.38 -9.33
N LEU A 34 4.79 -2.94 -8.84
CA LEU A 34 3.93 -3.70 -7.95
C LEU A 34 2.59 -3.91 -8.61
N GLN A 35 2.07 -5.13 -8.53
CA GLN A 35 0.74 -5.51 -8.96
C GLN A 35 -0.10 -5.85 -7.73
N PHE A 36 -1.33 -5.34 -7.74
CA PHE A 36 -2.33 -5.59 -6.72
C PHE A 36 -3.45 -6.39 -7.36
N LEU A 37 -3.84 -7.49 -6.74
CA LEU A 37 -4.96 -8.31 -7.15
C LEU A 37 -5.88 -8.51 -5.95
N GLN A 38 -7.07 -7.89 -5.98
CA GLN A 38 -8.08 -8.16 -4.97
C GLN A 38 -8.93 -9.34 -5.43
N ASP A 39 -8.94 -10.40 -4.63
CA ASP A 39 -9.76 -11.57 -4.88
C ASP A 39 -11.22 -11.37 -4.40
N ILE A 40 -12.07 -12.33 -4.75
CA ILE A 40 -13.50 -12.31 -4.37
C ILE A 40 -13.74 -12.42 -2.85
N SER A 41 -12.73 -12.81 -2.06
CA SER A 41 -12.81 -12.81 -0.59
C SER A 41 -12.56 -11.43 0.01
N GLY A 42 -12.13 -10.47 -0.83
CA GLY A 42 -11.72 -9.14 -0.43
C GLY A 42 -10.24 -9.02 -0.03
N THR A 43 -9.47 -10.12 -0.08
CA THR A 43 -8.03 -10.10 0.21
C THR A 43 -7.30 -9.51 -1.00
N THR A 44 -6.42 -8.54 -0.76
CA THR A 44 -5.54 -7.96 -1.78
C THR A 44 -4.17 -8.63 -1.72
N HIS A 45 -3.74 -9.19 -2.84
CA HIS A 45 -2.39 -9.71 -3.03
C HIS A 45 -1.51 -8.65 -3.70
N VAL A 46 -0.39 -8.33 -3.08
CA VAL A 46 0.63 -7.42 -3.62
C VAL A 46 1.82 -8.27 -4.07
N THR A 47 2.18 -8.17 -5.34
CA THR A 47 3.34 -8.89 -5.91
C THR A 47 4.20 -7.97 -6.73
N GLY A 48 5.50 -8.23 -6.82
CA GLY A 48 6.38 -7.43 -7.66
C GLY A 48 7.83 -7.44 -7.24
N LYS A 49 8.58 -6.48 -7.77
CA LYS A 49 10.02 -6.37 -7.52
C LYS A 49 10.40 -4.89 -7.40
N ILE A 50 11.26 -4.60 -6.43
CA ILE A 50 11.89 -3.29 -6.26
C ILE A 50 13.39 -3.50 -6.27
N SER A 51 14.12 -2.64 -6.97
CA SER A 51 15.57 -2.71 -7.17
C SER A 51 16.21 -1.37 -6.81
N GLY A 52 17.52 -1.37 -6.53
CA GLY A 52 18.27 -0.17 -6.15
C GLY A 52 18.20 0.16 -4.66
N LEU A 53 17.69 -0.77 -3.83
CA LEU A 53 17.65 -0.61 -2.38
C LEU A 53 19.01 -0.95 -1.76
N SER A 54 19.29 -0.43 -0.57
CA SER A 54 20.37 -0.98 0.26
C SER A 54 20.01 -2.40 0.71
N PRO A 55 20.98 -3.30 0.90
CA PRO A 55 20.69 -4.62 1.48
C PRO A 55 20.08 -4.49 2.88
N GLY A 56 19.01 -5.25 3.16
CA GLY A 56 18.35 -5.26 4.48
C GLY A 56 16.84 -5.07 4.42
N PHE A 57 16.26 -4.84 5.62
CA PHE A 57 14.83 -4.62 5.77
C PHE A 57 14.47 -3.15 5.53
N HIS A 58 13.37 -2.94 4.82
CA HIS A 58 12.80 -1.64 4.52
C HIS A 58 11.33 -1.61 4.92
N GLY A 59 10.92 -0.61 5.69
CA GLY A 59 9.52 -0.35 5.98
C GLY A 59 8.72 -0.12 4.71
N PHE A 60 7.52 -0.65 4.65
CA PHE A 60 6.72 -0.71 3.43
C PHE A 60 5.26 -0.42 3.75
N HIS A 61 4.76 0.71 3.26
CA HIS A 61 3.46 1.24 3.68
C HIS A 61 2.68 1.83 2.52
N ILE A 62 1.35 1.86 2.67
CA ILE A 62 0.49 2.71 1.87
C ILE A 62 0.30 4.02 2.61
N HIS A 63 0.62 5.11 1.93
CA HIS A 63 0.45 6.48 2.40
C HIS A 63 -0.84 7.10 1.87
N SER A 64 -1.37 8.08 2.58
CA SER A 64 -2.73 8.58 2.40
C SER A 64 -2.98 9.27 1.06
N PHE A 65 -1.97 9.93 0.49
CA PHE A 65 -2.09 10.72 -0.73
C PHE A 65 -1.29 10.11 -1.87
N GLY A 66 -1.92 9.99 -3.05
CA GLY A 66 -1.24 9.73 -4.32
C GLY A 66 -0.65 11.01 -4.90
N ASP A 67 0.16 11.72 -4.11
CA ASP A 67 0.81 12.96 -4.51
C ASP A 67 2.33 12.77 -4.42
N THR A 68 2.99 12.88 -5.58
CA THR A 68 4.44 12.78 -5.73
C THR A 68 5.08 14.07 -6.23
N THR A 69 4.37 15.21 -6.15
CA THR A 69 4.82 16.52 -6.66
C THR A 69 6.09 17.04 -5.98
N ASN A 70 6.35 16.65 -4.73
CA ASN A 70 7.60 16.91 -4.01
C ASN A 70 8.31 15.59 -3.67
N GLY A 71 8.42 14.71 -4.67
CA GLY A 71 8.85 13.33 -4.48
C GLY A 71 7.96 12.61 -3.47
N CYS A 72 8.54 11.69 -2.72
CA CYS A 72 7.76 10.90 -1.77
C CYS A 72 7.30 11.67 -0.53
N ASN A 73 7.73 12.92 -0.32
CA ASN A 73 7.34 13.71 0.84
C ASN A 73 5.87 14.15 0.80
N SER A 74 5.31 14.35 -0.40
CA SER A 74 3.91 14.77 -0.57
C SER A 74 2.88 13.65 -0.32
N THR A 75 3.29 12.40 -0.14
CA THR A 75 2.35 11.27 0.01
C THR A 75 1.58 11.28 1.34
N GLY A 76 1.89 12.19 2.27
CA GLY A 76 1.21 12.31 3.57
C GLY A 76 1.64 11.24 4.57
N PRO A 77 0.86 10.99 5.65
CA PRO A 77 1.11 9.93 6.61
C PRO A 77 0.64 8.56 6.09
N HIS A 78 0.89 7.49 6.85
CA HIS A 78 0.33 6.17 6.57
C HIS A 78 -1.20 6.27 6.44
N PHE A 79 -1.77 5.46 5.54
CA PHE A 79 -3.20 5.41 5.36
C PHE A 79 -3.87 4.78 6.59
N ASN A 80 -4.59 5.61 7.35
CA ASN A 80 -5.18 5.25 8.64
C ASN A 80 -6.64 5.72 8.75
N PRO A 81 -7.57 5.10 8.00
CA PRO A 81 -8.98 5.54 8.00
C PRO A 81 -9.70 5.24 9.33
N LEU A 82 -9.15 4.36 10.17
CA LEU A 82 -9.76 3.92 11.44
C LEU A 82 -9.10 4.56 12.67
N ASN A 83 -8.17 5.51 12.47
CA ASN A 83 -7.45 6.22 13.53
C ASN A 83 -6.82 5.28 14.58
N ARG A 84 -6.20 4.19 14.10
CA ARG A 84 -5.47 3.23 14.92
C ARG A 84 -4.03 3.66 15.15
N VAL A 85 -3.34 2.97 16.04
CA VAL A 85 -1.87 3.11 16.16
C VAL A 85 -1.17 2.28 15.09
N HIS A 86 0.07 2.62 14.76
CA HIS A 86 0.89 1.81 13.86
C HIS A 86 1.19 0.43 14.50
N GLY A 87 1.20 -0.62 13.67
CA GLY A 87 1.38 -1.99 14.13
C GLY A 87 1.76 -2.99 13.02
N PRO A 88 2.03 -4.25 13.38
CA PRO A 88 2.44 -5.27 12.42
C PRO A 88 1.27 -5.76 11.56
N PRO A 89 1.50 -6.20 10.32
CA PRO A 89 0.44 -6.55 9.37
C PRO A 89 -0.44 -7.74 9.77
N ASN A 90 0.00 -8.55 10.73
CA ASN A 90 -0.75 -9.69 11.25
C ASN A 90 -1.65 -9.35 12.46
N GLU A 91 -1.65 -8.09 12.91
CA GLU A 91 -2.54 -7.61 13.96
C GLU A 91 -3.66 -6.75 13.36
N ASP A 92 -4.85 -6.78 13.97
CA ASP A 92 -5.97 -5.94 13.54
C ASP A 92 -5.74 -4.47 13.93
N GLU A 93 -5.13 -4.24 15.09
CA GLU A 93 -4.78 -2.91 15.60
C GLU A 93 -3.51 -2.38 14.92
N ARG A 94 -3.69 -1.82 13.72
CA ARG A 94 -2.66 -1.18 12.91
C ARG A 94 -3.27 -0.11 12.01
N HIS A 95 -2.44 0.73 11.37
CA HIS A 95 -2.94 1.50 10.23
C HIS A 95 -3.29 0.54 9.08
N ALA A 96 -4.32 0.85 8.30
CA ALA A 96 -4.70 0.05 7.15
C ALA A 96 -3.54 -0.08 6.14
N GLY A 97 -2.71 0.96 6.01
CA GLY A 97 -1.55 0.98 5.13
C GLY A 97 -0.29 0.28 5.67
N ASP A 98 -0.29 -0.27 6.89
CA ASP A 98 0.92 -0.88 7.47
C ASP A 98 1.17 -2.28 6.88
N LEU A 99 2.08 -2.42 5.90
CA LEU A 99 2.40 -3.71 5.27
C LEU A 99 3.68 -4.35 5.82
N GLY A 100 4.28 -3.76 6.84
CA GLY A 100 5.46 -4.25 7.54
C GLY A 100 6.75 -3.98 6.77
N ASN A 101 7.57 -5.01 6.58
CA ASN A 101 8.88 -4.87 5.94
C ASN A 101 9.01 -5.70 4.67
N ILE A 102 9.75 -5.16 3.70
CA ILE A 102 10.29 -5.91 2.56
C ILE A 102 11.79 -6.15 2.80
N LEU A 103 12.34 -7.22 2.22
CA LEU A 103 13.74 -7.58 2.37
C LEU A 103 14.47 -7.44 1.04
N ALA A 104 15.44 -6.53 0.99
CA ALA A 104 16.36 -6.39 -0.13
C ALA A 104 17.59 -7.29 0.07
N GLY A 105 17.91 -8.10 -0.93
CA GLY A 105 19.11 -8.93 -0.96
C GLY A 105 20.40 -8.13 -1.15
N PRO A 106 21.57 -8.79 -1.17
CA PRO A 106 22.87 -8.14 -1.41
C PRO A 106 22.98 -7.43 -2.76
N ASP A 107 22.15 -7.81 -3.74
CA ASP A 107 22.01 -7.18 -5.05
C ASP A 107 21.08 -5.95 -5.05
N GLY A 108 20.58 -5.55 -3.88
CA GLY A 108 19.70 -4.39 -3.70
C GLY A 108 18.28 -4.62 -4.23
N VAL A 109 17.87 -5.87 -4.33
CA VAL A 109 16.59 -6.30 -4.87
C VAL A 109 15.69 -6.87 -3.79
N ALA A 110 14.46 -6.38 -3.71
CA ALA A 110 13.39 -6.96 -2.91
C ALA A 110 12.31 -7.57 -3.81
N GLU A 111 12.02 -8.86 -3.60
CA GLU A 111 10.86 -9.55 -4.18
C GLU A 111 9.68 -9.47 -3.22
N ILE A 112 8.53 -9.03 -3.73
CA ILE A 112 7.35 -8.73 -2.93
C ILE A 112 6.28 -9.79 -3.16
N SER A 113 5.75 -10.35 -2.07
CA SER A 113 4.58 -11.22 -2.07
C SER A 113 3.87 -11.07 -0.72
N ILE A 114 2.85 -10.20 -0.69
CA ILE A 114 2.11 -9.83 0.52
C ILE A 114 0.63 -10.12 0.29
N LYS A 115 -0.07 -10.63 1.31
CA LYS A 115 -1.53 -10.79 1.31
C LYS A 115 -2.10 -10.00 2.46
N ASP A 116 -3.08 -9.16 2.19
CA ASP A 116 -3.61 -8.24 3.19
C ASP A 116 -5.11 -7.99 3.01
N LYS A 117 -5.83 -7.86 4.12
CA LYS A 117 -7.30 -7.70 4.16
C LYS A 117 -7.74 -6.26 4.45
N GLN A 118 -6.82 -5.36 4.81
CA GLN A 118 -7.12 -3.97 5.20
C GLN A 118 -6.87 -2.97 4.06
N ILE A 119 -6.43 -3.43 2.88
CA ILE A 119 -6.10 -2.60 1.72
C ILE A 119 -6.97 -2.91 0.48
N PRO A 120 -8.30 -2.71 0.56
CA PRO A 120 -9.18 -3.02 -0.56
C PRO A 120 -8.91 -2.11 -1.77
N LEU A 121 -9.27 -2.57 -2.97
CA LEU A 121 -9.20 -1.76 -4.20
C LEU A 121 -10.52 -1.04 -4.50
N SER A 122 -11.56 -1.24 -3.70
CA SER A 122 -12.87 -0.58 -3.85
C SER A 122 -13.44 -0.11 -2.51
N GLY A 123 -14.52 0.69 -2.58
CA GLY A 123 -15.21 1.23 -1.41
C GLY A 123 -14.48 2.41 -0.76
N GLN A 124 -15.04 2.90 0.35
CA GLN A 124 -14.57 4.11 1.03
C GLN A 124 -13.12 4.04 1.54
N TYR A 125 -12.61 2.84 1.79
CA TYR A 125 -11.24 2.61 2.26
C TYR A 125 -10.32 2.10 1.15
N SER A 126 -10.71 2.29 -0.12
CA SER A 126 -9.87 1.91 -1.26
C SER A 126 -8.48 2.55 -1.18
N ILE A 127 -7.48 1.78 -1.61
CA ILE A 127 -6.10 2.25 -1.78
C ILE A 127 -5.84 2.82 -3.19
N LEU A 128 -6.79 2.74 -4.12
CA LEU A 128 -6.65 3.36 -5.44
C LEU A 128 -6.46 4.88 -5.29
N GLY A 129 -5.52 5.43 -6.06
CA GLY A 129 -5.14 6.85 -6.00
C GLY A 129 -4.33 7.24 -4.76
N ARG A 130 -3.95 6.28 -3.91
CA ARG A 130 -2.97 6.45 -2.82
C ARG A 130 -1.57 6.09 -3.31
N ALA A 131 -0.55 6.23 -2.46
CA ALA A 131 0.82 5.87 -2.82
C ALA A 131 1.35 4.73 -1.96
N VAL A 132 2.06 3.79 -2.58
CA VAL A 132 3.00 2.92 -1.87
C VAL A 132 4.26 3.72 -1.56
N VAL A 133 4.86 3.50 -0.39
CA VAL A 133 6.14 4.08 0.02
C VAL A 133 7.05 2.98 0.56
N VAL A 134 8.28 2.98 0.09
CA VAL A 134 9.40 2.21 0.64
C VAL A 134 10.26 3.17 1.48
N HIS A 135 10.61 2.74 2.67
CA HIS A 135 11.40 3.52 3.61
C HIS A 135 12.87 3.10 3.63
N ALA A 136 13.75 3.96 4.14
CA ALA A 136 15.19 3.71 4.21
C ALA A 136 15.56 2.62 5.21
N ASP A 137 14.86 2.58 6.35
CA ASP A 137 15.18 1.72 7.47
C ASP A 137 14.09 0.66 7.70
N ARG A 138 14.40 -0.28 8.58
CA ARG A 138 13.47 -1.28 9.07
C ARG A 138 12.34 -0.63 9.87
N ASP A 139 11.12 -1.02 9.57
CA ASP A 139 9.95 -0.78 10.40
C ASP A 139 9.99 -1.67 11.66
N ASP A 140 9.94 -1.05 12.84
CA ASP A 140 9.92 -1.68 14.16
C ASP A 140 8.56 -2.23 14.60
N LEU A 141 7.54 -2.09 13.75
CA LEU A 141 6.18 -2.59 13.88
C LEU A 141 5.45 -2.05 15.12
N GLY A 142 5.82 -0.85 15.57
CA GLY A 142 5.31 -0.24 16.77
C GLY A 142 5.88 -0.84 18.06
N LYS A 143 6.96 -1.63 17.98
CA LYS A 143 7.53 -2.39 19.10
C LYS A 143 8.94 -1.94 19.48
N GLY A 144 9.50 -0.93 18.80
CA GLY A 144 10.86 -0.45 19.03
C GLY A 144 11.07 0.46 20.25
N GLY A 145 10.00 0.93 20.90
CA GLY A 145 10.09 1.80 22.08
C GLY A 145 10.49 3.26 21.79
N HIS A 146 10.62 3.64 20.53
CA HIS A 146 10.85 5.02 20.12
C HIS A 146 9.53 5.80 20.02
N LYS A 147 9.58 7.13 20.17
CA LYS A 147 8.39 7.99 20.04
C LYS A 147 7.68 7.85 18.68
N LEU A 148 8.43 7.48 17.64
CA LEU A 148 7.91 7.30 16.28
C LEU A 148 7.47 5.86 15.98
N SER A 149 7.73 4.90 16.89
CA SER A 149 7.35 3.50 16.70
C SER A 149 5.84 3.39 16.48
N LYS A 150 5.03 4.02 17.34
CA LYS A 150 3.56 3.96 17.26
C LYS A 150 2.93 4.81 16.14
N SER A 151 3.72 5.53 15.35
CA SER A 151 3.23 6.36 14.24
C SER A 151 3.75 5.95 12.87
N THR A 152 5.01 5.54 12.76
CA THR A 152 5.69 5.31 11.48
C THR A 152 6.57 4.06 11.48
N GLY A 153 6.53 3.29 12.57
CA GLY A 153 7.46 2.17 12.75
C GLY A 153 8.91 2.60 12.91
N ASN A 154 9.17 3.91 13.06
CA ASN A 154 10.51 4.49 13.04
C ASN A 154 11.33 4.10 11.78
N ALA A 155 10.68 3.90 10.64
CA ALA A 155 11.30 3.36 9.42
C ALA A 155 12.20 4.36 8.65
N GLY A 156 12.40 5.57 9.18
CA GLY A 156 13.27 6.57 8.55
C GLY A 156 12.67 7.24 7.31
N SER A 157 13.55 7.73 6.43
CA SER A 157 13.19 8.51 5.24
C SER A 157 12.48 7.67 4.17
N ARG A 158 11.87 8.32 3.19
CA ARG A 158 11.14 7.67 2.08
C ARG A 158 12.09 7.57 0.89
N VAL A 159 12.44 6.35 0.48
CA VAL A 159 13.43 6.12 -0.59
C VAL A 159 12.82 5.83 -1.95
N GLY A 160 11.54 5.44 -1.99
CA GLY A 160 10.81 5.26 -3.24
C GLY A 160 9.31 5.23 -3.00
N CYS A 161 8.55 5.66 -4.00
CA CYS A 161 7.09 5.67 -3.91
C CYS A 161 6.44 5.57 -5.30
N GLY A 162 5.16 5.23 -5.31
CA GLY A 162 4.39 5.13 -6.54
C GLY A 162 2.90 5.18 -6.28
N ILE A 163 2.18 5.92 -7.12
CA ILE A 163 0.72 6.01 -7.05
C ILE A 163 0.11 4.68 -7.51
N ILE A 164 -0.88 4.19 -6.76
CA ILE A 164 -1.63 2.97 -7.05
C ILE A 164 -2.73 3.32 -8.05
N GLY A 165 -2.51 2.99 -9.32
CA GLY A 165 -3.46 3.20 -10.41
C GLY A 165 -4.26 1.95 -10.71
N LEU A 166 -5.52 2.12 -11.12
CA LEU A 166 -6.34 1.00 -11.62
C LEU A 166 -5.67 0.38 -12.85
N GLN A 167 -5.56 -0.95 -12.87
CA GLN A 167 -5.06 -1.69 -14.02
C GLN A 167 -6.24 -2.31 -14.76
N SER A 168 -6.34 -2.06 -16.07
CA SER A 168 -7.38 -2.68 -16.90
C SER A 168 -7.25 -4.19 -16.86
N SER A 169 -8.39 -4.89 -16.78
CA SER A 169 -8.47 -6.35 -16.82
C SER A 169 -8.26 -6.95 -18.22
N ALA A 170 -7.98 -6.15 -19.24
CA ALA A 170 -7.64 -6.66 -20.56
C ALA A 170 -6.35 -7.49 -20.44
N ASP A 171 -6.41 -8.76 -20.85
CA ASP A 171 -5.27 -9.65 -20.92
C ASP A 171 -4.12 -8.93 -21.64
N ALA A 172 -3.15 -8.45 -20.87
CA ALA A 172 -1.90 -7.94 -21.40
C ALA A 172 -1.13 -9.13 -21.95
N LYS A 173 -1.49 -9.58 -23.15
CA LYS A 173 -0.56 -10.25 -24.05
C LYS A 173 0.43 -9.18 -24.49
N LEU A 174 1.50 -9.03 -23.73
CA LEU A 174 2.78 -8.58 -24.27
C LEU A 174 3.48 -9.80 -24.87
#